data_AF-A0A8D6PNV8-F1
#
_entry.id   AF-A0A8D6PNV8-F1
#
_cell.length_a   1.000
_cell.length_b   1.000
_cell.length_c   1.000
_cell.angle_alpha   90.00
_cell.angle_beta   90.00
_cell.angle_gamma   90.00
#
_symmetry.space_group_name_H-M   'P 1'
#
loop_
_entity.id
_entity.type
_entity.pdbx_description
1 polymer ?
#
loop_
_entity_poly.entity_id
_entity_poly.type
_entity_poly.pdbx_seq_one_letter_code
_entity_poly.pdbx_strand_id
1 'polypeptide(L)'
;MIPLVPTSRTEIDKLEHVLILGTLFRPEILDLIKDPVEKVTWVDSLAIAAGALAREKAGYTIREIADELGRTEQTIRKHLKGETKAGKLVIETYEMLKRGELNIEEVEKFLEAVVRKEDIEEKLANIKKLEEEIEKLKKENEELAKKLEKVKEILKEALKELE
;
A
#
# COMPACT_ATOMS: atom_id res chain seq x y z
N MET A 1 -5.13 11.96 -12.40
CA MET A 1 -3.84 12.34 -13.02
C MET A 1 -2.71 11.60 -12.32
N ILE A 2 -1.77 11.09 -13.10
CA ILE A 2 -0.60 10.35 -12.61
C ILE A 2 0.59 11.33 -12.53
N PRO A 3 1.27 11.43 -11.37
CA PRO A 3 2.35 12.40 -11.18
C PRO A 3 3.63 11.94 -11.90
N LEU A 4 4.03 12.65 -12.96
CA LEU A 4 5.29 12.36 -13.67
C LEU A 4 6.54 12.75 -12.87
N VAL A 5 6.38 13.67 -11.91
CA VAL A 5 7.38 14.15 -10.96
C VAL A 5 6.72 14.12 -9.58
N PRO A 6 6.72 12.97 -8.90
CA PRO A 6 6.03 12.80 -7.63
C PRO A 6 6.73 13.56 -6.50
N THR A 7 5.95 14.15 -5.59
CA THR A 7 6.44 15.01 -4.49
C THR A 7 6.11 14.48 -3.10
N SER A 8 5.29 13.43 -3.01
CA SER A 8 4.93 12.75 -1.76
C SER A 8 5.10 11.24 -1.90
N ARG A 9 5.18 10.54 -0.76
CA ARG A 9 5.28 9.08 -0.74
C ARG A 9 4.15 8.41 -1.51
N THR A 10 2.91 8.86 -1.32
CA THR A 10 1.75 8.37 -2.05
C THR A 10 1.86 8.59 -3.56
N GLU A 11 2.42 9.72 -3.99
CA GLU A 11 2.64 9.98 -5.42
C GLU A 11 3.76 9.12 -5.99
N ILE A 12 4.83 8.87 -5.23
CA ILE A 12 5.92 7.97 -5.61
C ILE A 12 5.36 6.56 -5.81
N ASP A 13 4.62 6.05 -4.82
CA ASP A 13 3.99 4.74 -4.88
C ASP A 13 3.04 4.70 -6.09
N LYS A 14 2.23 5.73 -6.32
CA LYS A 14 1.32 5.77 -7.47
C LYS A 14 2.07 5.69 -8.80
N LEU A 15 3.16 6.45 -8.97
CA LEU A 15 3.96 6.39 -10.19
C LEU A 15 4.62 5.01 -10.34
N GLU A 16 5.16 4.44 -9.27
CA GLU A 16 5.76 3.09 -9.26
C GLU A 16 4.76 2.04 -9.75
N HIS A 17 3.57 1.99 -9.17
CA HIS A 17 2.54 1.02 -9.55
C HIS A 17 2.08 1.20 -11.01
N VAL A 18 1.91 2.45 -11.47
CA VAL A 18 1.59 2.73 -12.88
C VAL A 18 2.67 2.20 -13.80
N LEU A 19 3.95 2.40 -13.45
CA LEU A 19 5.07 1.93 -14.28
C LEU A 19 5.14 0.40 -14.33
N ILE A 20 4.87 -0.29 -13.22
CA ILE A 20 4.79 -1.76 -13.20
C ILE A 20 3.65 -2.24 -14.09
N LEU A 21 2.43 -1.80 -13.81
CA LEU A 21 1.22 -2.28 -14.49
C LEU A 21 1.20 -1.87 -15.96
N GLY A 22 1.55 -0.62 -16.24
CA GLY A 22 1.66 -0.10 -17.60
C GLY A 22 2.71 -0.84 -18.42
N THR A 23 3.78 -1.33 -17.79
CA THR A 23 4.76 -2.20 -18.47
C THR A 23 4.18 -3.60 -18.72
N LEU A 24 3.53 -4.20 -17.72
CA LEU A 24 3.00 -5.57 -17.80
C LEU A 24 1.85 -5.71 -18.80
N PHE A 25 1.00 -4.69 -18.94
CA PHE A 25 -0.16 -4.72 -19.84
C PHE A 25 0.17 -4.41 -21.30
N ARG A 26 1.45 -4.15 -21.62
CA ARG A 26 1.86 -4.05 -23.02
C ARG A 26 1.70 -5.41 -23.73
N PRO A 27 1.02 -5.49 -24.88
CA PRO A 27 0.77 -6.74 -25.58
C PRO A 27 2.02 -7.60 -25.81
N GLU A 28 3.12 -6.96 -26.20
CA GLU A 28 4.41 -7.62 -26.42
C GLU A 28 5.05 -8.18 -25.14
N ILE A 29 4.69 -7.64 -23.98
CA ILE A 29 5.18 -8.10 -22.68
C ILE A 29 4.30 -9.24 -22.15
N LEU A 30 2.98 -9.20 -22.36
CA LEU A 30 2.07 -10.28 -21.97
C LEU A 30 2.47 -11.64 -22.56
N ASP A 31 3.08 -11.65 -23.76
CA ASP A 31 3.59 -12.86 -24.39
C ASP A 31 4.91 -13.36 -23.76
N LEU A 32 5.76 -12.44 -23.27
CA LEU A 32 7.04 -12.76 -22.60
C LEU A 32 6.85 -13.42 -21.23
N ILE A 33 5.74 -13.13 -20.53
CA ILE A 33 5.44 -13.68 -19.19
C ILE A 33 4.62 -15.00 -19.22
N LYS A 34 4.41 -15.59 -20.40
CA LYS A 34 3.74 -16.90 -20.53
C LYS A 34 4.64 -18.07 -20.11
N ASP A 35 5.97 -17.91 -20.10
CA ASP A 35 6.91 -18.92 -19.57
C ASP A 35 7.07 -18.75 -18.04
N PRO A 36 6.69 -19.75 -17.20
CA PRO A 36 6.69 -19.63 -15.74
C PRO A 36 8.07 -19.45 -15.12
N VAL A 37 9.14 -19.96 -15.75
CA VAL A 37 10.50 -19.94 -15.18
C VAL A 37 11.15 -18.57 -15.39
N GLU A 38 10.96 -17.96 -16.56
CA GLU A 38 11.43 -16.59 -16.82
C GLU A 38 10.57 -15.56 -16.07
N LYS A 39 9.32 -15.87 -15.73
CA LYS A 39 8.36 -14.96 -15.10
C LYS A 39 8.80 -14.43 -13.73
N VAL A 40 9.36 -15.26 -12.85
CA VAL A 40 9.63 -14.85 -11.46
C VAL A 40 10.79 -13.86 -11.36
N THR A 41 11.93 -14.16 -11.99
CA THR A 41 13.13 -13.30 -11.96
C THR A 41 12.89 -11.96 -12.66
N TRP A 42 12.03 -11.96 -13.66
CA TRP A 42 11.75 -10.78 -14.45
C TRP A 42 10.78 -9.82 -13.76
N VAL A 43 9.80 -10.33 -13.02
CA VAL A 43 8.87 -9.51 -12.23
C VAL A 43 9.57 -8.80 -11.07
N ASP A 44 10.49 -9.46 -10.35
CA ASP A 44 11.30 -8.81 -9.30
C ASP A 44 12.15 -7.68 -9.89
N SER A 45 12.85 -7.97 -11.00
CA SER A 45 13.67 -6.98 -11.71
C SER A 45 12.84 -5.79 -12.22
N LEU A 46 11.59 -6.04 -12.64
CA LEU A 46 10.66 -5.00 -13.09
C LEU A 46 10.21 -4.10 -11.94
N ALA A 47 9.83 -4.70 -10.81
CA ALA A 47 9.41 -3.95 -9.61
C ALA A 47 10.55 -3.04 -9.12
N ILE A 48 11.77 -3.56 -9.02
CA ILE A 48 12.95 -2.76 -8.63
C ILE A 48 13.20 -1.62 -9.64
N ALA A 49 13.10 -1.88 -10.94
CA ALA A 49 13.30 -0.87 -11.97
C ALA A 49 12.26 0.26 -11.88
N ALA A 50 10.99 -0.09 -11.70
CA ALA A 50 9.88 0.85 -11.55
C ALA A 50 10.02 1.69 -10.27
N GLY A 51 10.29 1.05 -9.14
CA GLY A 51 10.50 1.74 -7.87
C GLY A 51 11.73 2.65 -7.89
N ALA A 52 12.79 2.24 -8.59
CA ALA A 52 13.98 3.07 -8.77
C ALA A 52 13.68 4.31 -9.61
N LEU A 53 12.99 4.15 -10.75
CA LEU A 53 12.66 5.29 -11.61
C LEU A 53 11.69 6.25 -10.92
N ALA A 54 10.69 5.76 -10.20
CA ALA A 54 9.73 6.61 -9.49
C ALA A 54 10.41 7.51 -8.45
N ARG A 55 11.37 6.97 -7.68
CA ARG A 55 12.17 7.72 -6.70
C ARG A 55 13.17 8.67 -7.35
N GLU A 56 13.79 8.28 -8.46
CA GLU A 56 14.66 9.18 -9.23
C GLU A 56 13.89 10.40 -9.73
N LYS A 57 12.65 10.22 -10.22
CA LYS A 57 11.76 11.32 -10.59
C LYS A 57 11.29 12.16 -9.40
N ALA A 58 11.32 11.61 -8.19
CA ALA A 58 11.08 12.34 -6.94
C ALA A 58 12.32 13.12 -6.43
N GLY A 59 13.48 12.98 -7.10
CA GLY A 59 14.72 13.66 -6.74
C GLY A 59 15.63 12.89 -5.78
N TYR A 60 15.37 11.60 -5.54
CA TYR A 60 16.20 10.79 -4.65
C TYR A 60 17.56 10.50 -5.30
N THR A 61 18.60 10.46 -4.49
CA THR A 61 19.93 10.01 -4.91
C THR A 61 19.97 8.51 -5.13
N ILE A 62 20.93 8.03 -5.94
CA ILE A 62 21.13 6.58 -6.18
C ILE A 62 21.32 5.80 -4.88
N ARG A 63 21.98 6.41 -3.88
CA ARG A 63 22.20 5.80 -2.56
C ARG A 63 20.89 5.64 -1.80
N GLU A 64 20.07 6.68 -1.70
CA GLU A 64 18.77 6.61 -1.02
C GLU A 64 17.87 5.57 -1.66
N ILE A 65 17.84 5.50 -3.00
CA ILE A 65 17.07 4.49 -3.73
C ILE A 65 17.58 3.08 -3.42
N ALA A 66 18.91 2.89 -3.38
CA ALA A 66 19.54 1.60 -3.09
C ALA A 66 19.21 1.12 -1.66
N ASP A 67 19.30 2.03 -0.70
CA ASP A 67 18.98 1.78 0.71
C ASP A 67 17.49 1.42 0.88
N GLU A 68 16.58 2.16 0.25
CA GLU A 68 15.12 1.89 0.34
C GLU A 68 14.69 0.60 -0.35
N LEU A 69 15.25 0.30 -1.53
CA LEU A 69 14.88 -0.89 -2.31
C LEU A 69 15.65 -2.14 -1.90
N GLY A 70 16.60 -2.04 -0.95
CA GLY A 70 17.42 -3.16 -0.51
C GLY A 70 18.25 -3.76 -1.65
N ARG A 71 18.87 -2.91 -2.47
CA ARG A 71 19.70 -3.29 -3.62
C ARG A 71 20.99 -2.48 -3.62
N THR A 72 21.98 -2.89 -4.42
CA THR A 72 23.24 -2.13 -4.53
C THR A 72 23.06 -0.91 -5.42
N GLU A 73 23.82 0.17 -5.16
CA GLU A 73 23.85 1.36 -6.04
C GLU A 73 24.17 1.00 -7.50
N GLN A 74 25.01 -0.02 -7.71
CA GLN A 74 25.34 -0.51 -9.05
C GLN A 74 24.09 -1.07 -9.76
N THR A 75 23.29 -1.89 -9.06
CA THR A 75 22.05 -2.44 -9.60
C THR A 75 21.07 -1.32 -9.95
N ILE A 76 20.86 -0.37 -9.04
CA ILE A 76 19.99 0.80 -9.27
C ILE A 76 20.45 1.59 -10.49
N ARG A 77 21.75 1.89 -10.60
CA ARG A 77 22.32 2.62 -11.73
C ARG A 77 22.09 1.91 -13.06
N LYS A 78 22.23 0.58 -13.09
CA LYS A 78 21.97 -0.22 -14.31
C LYS A 78 20.52 -0.12 -14.75
N HIS A 79 19.57 -0.21 -13.81
CA HIS A 79 18.14 -0.05 -14.12
C HIS A 79 17.81 1.35 -14.64
N LEU A 80 18.26 2.40 -13.93
CA LEU A 80 17.99 3.80 -14.30
C LEU A 80 18.60 4.21 -15.64
N LYS A 81 19.74 3.60 -16.02
CA LYS A 81 20.36 3.81 -17.35
C LYS A 81 19.74 2.97 -18.47
N GLY A 82 18.80 2.08 -18.17
CA GLY A 82 18.24 1.16 -19.15
C GLY A 82 19.22 0.08 -19.62
N GLU A 83 20.28 -0.20 -18.85
CA GLU A 83 21.26 -1.25 -19.16
C GLU A 83 20.68 -2.66 -18.90
N THR A 84 19.60 -2.74 -18.11
CA THR A 84 18.84 -3.98 -17.88
C THR A 84 17.58 -4.00 -18.75
N LYS A 85 17.10 -5.20 -19.11
CA LYS A 85 15.85 -5.36 -19.88
C LYS A 85 14.66 -4.72 -19.16
N ALA A 86 14.54 -4.93 -17.84
CA ALA A 86 13.52 -4.32 -17.01
C ALA A 86 13.64 -2.77 -16.97
N GLY A 87 14.85 -2.25 -16.78
CA GLY A 87 15.10 -0.80 -16.77
C GLY A 87 14.71 -0.14 -18.08
N LYS A 88 15.12 -0.74 -19.21
CA LYS A 88 14.77 -0.24 -20.54
C LYS A 88 13.26 -0.16 -20.73
N LEU A 89 12.55 -1.23 -20.38
CA LEU A 89 11.10 -1.31 -20.52
C LEU A 89 10.37 -0.29 -19.64
N VAL A 90 10.80 -0.12 -18.39
CA VAL A 90 10.19 0.86 -17.47
C VAL A 90 10.39 2.29 -17.98
N ILE A 91 11.58 2.61 -18.50
CA ILE A 91 11.86 3.93 -19.10
C ILE A 91 10.95 4.16 -20.31
N GLU A 92 10.81 3.17 -21.20
CA GLU A 92 9.89 3.27 -22.34
C GLU A 92 8.44 3.50 -21.88
N THR A 93 7.97 2.76 -20.87
CA THR A 93 6.64 2.93 -20.27
C THR A 93 6.45 4.33 -19.70
N TYR A 94 7.46 4.88 -19.00
CA TYR A 94 7.42 6.25 -18.47
C TYR A 94 7.30 7.29 -19.60
N GLU A 95 8.04 7.11 -20.69
CA GLU A 95 7.97 8.00 -21.84
C GLU A 95 6.63 7.89 -22.58
N MET A 96 6.05 6.68 -22.70
CA MET A 96 4.69 6.49 -23.22
C MET A 96 3.65 7.17 -22.32
N LEU A 97 3.78 7.04 -20.99
CA LEU A 97 2.93 7.70 -20.02
C LEU A 97 2.98 9.22 -20.18
N LYS A 98 4.19 9.78 -20.34
CA LYS A 98 4.41 11.21 -20.58
C LYS A 98 3.78 11.71 -21.89
N ARG A 99 3.74 10.87 -22.93
CA ARG A 99 3.08 11.16 -24.21
C ARG A 99 1.57 10.91 -24.22
N GLY A 100 1.02 10.30 -23.17
CA GLY A 100 -0.40 9.92 -23.12
C GLY A 100 -0.75 8.72 -23.99
N GLU A 101 0.24 7.88 -24.33
CA GLU A 101 0.08 6.70 -25.18
C GLU A 101 -0.33 5.45 -24.39
N LEU A 102 -0.34 5.55 -23.06
CA LEU A 102 -0.77 4.47 -22.18
C LEU A 102 -2.28 4.52 -21.99
N ASN A 103 -2.95 3.36 -22.07
CA ASN A 103 -4.36 3.24 -21.69
C ASN A 103 -4.47 3.32 -20.15
N ILE A 104 -4.38 4.56 -19.65
CA ILE A 104 -4.36 4.88 -18.22
C ILE A 104 -5.64 4.43 -17.52
N GLU A 105 -6.79 4.40 -18.22
CA GLU A 105 -8.07 4.04 -17.61
C GLU A 105 -8.09 2.59 -17.09
N GLU A 106 -7.46 1.66 -17.83
CA GLU A 106 -7.36 0.26 -17.42
C GLU A 106 -6.38 0.08 -16.25
N VAL A 107 -5.28 0.84 -16.26
CA VAL A 107 -4.29 0.87 -15.16
C VAL A 107 -4.88 1.50 -13.90
N GLU A 108 -5.64 2.61 -14.02
CA GLU A 108 -6.30 3.29 -12.90
C GLU A 108 -7.38 2.42 -12.26
N LYS A 109 -8.18 1.68 -13.06
CA LYS A 109 -9.17 0.72 -12.52
C LYS A 109 -8.51 -0.40 -11.69
N PHE A 110 -7.37 -0.92 -12.15
CA PHE A 110 -6.64 -1.93 -11.40
C PHE A 110 -6.04 -1.36 -10.11
N LEU A 111 -5.43 -0.17 -10.20
CA LEU A 111 -4.93 0.56 -9.03
C LEU A 111 -6.01 0.83 -7.98
N GLU A 112 -7.18 1.30 -8.40
CA GLU A 112 -8.32 1.55 -7.53
C GLU A 112 -8.78 0.26 -6.83
N ALA A 113 -8.74 -0.88 -7.52
CA ALA A 113 -9.05 -2.18 -6.93
C ALA A 113 -8.03 -2.62 -5.86
N VAL A 114 -6.74 -2.36 -6.08
CA VAL A 114 -5.67 -2.69 -5.12
C VAL A 114 -5.74 -1.80 -3.88
N VAL A 115 -5.84 -0.48 -4.07
CA VAL A 115 -5.95 0.48 -2.94
C VAL A 115 -7.21 0.22 -2.12
N ARG A 116 -8.34 -0.06 -2.78
CA ARG A 116 -9.58 -0.45 -2.08
C ARG A 116 -9.39 -1.69 -1.22
N LYS A 117 -8.55 -2.64 -1.64
CA LYS A 117 -8.30 -3.86 -0.87
C LYS A 117 -7.56 -3.56 0.43
N GLU A 118 -6.52 -2.73 0.37
CA GLU A 118 -5.75 -2.30 1.56
C GLU A 118 -6.63 -1.49 2.52
N ASP A 119 -7.41 -0.54 2.00
CA ASP A 119 -8.38 0.25 2.80
C ASP A 119 -9.43 -0.65 3.48
N ILE A 120 -9.89 -1.69 2.78
CA ILE A 120 -10.86 -2.65 3.33
C ILE A 120 -10.21 -3.49 4.44
N GLU A 121 -8.98 -3.95 4.25
CA GLU A 121 -8.24 -4.73 5.26
C GLU A 121 -8.00 -3.90 6.53
N GLU A 122 -7.59 -2.63 6.38
CA GLU A 122 -7.41 -1.71 7.52
C GLU A 122 -8.75 -1.45 8.25
N LYS A 123 -9.82 -1.16 7.49
CA LYS A 123 -11.15 -0.94 8.08
C LYS A 123 -11.67 -2.17 8.80
N LEU A 124 -11.44 -3.37 8.25
CA LEU A 124 -11.79 -4.63 8.92
C LEU A 124 -11.03 -4.84 10.22
N ALA A 125 -9.74 -4.50 10.25
CA ALA A 125 -8.95 -4.55 11.49
C ALA A 125 -9.45 -3.57 12.54
N ASN A 126 -9.85 -2.36 12.14
CA ASN A 126 -10.42 -1.36 13.03
C ASN A 126 -11.80 -1.76 13.55
N ILE A 127 -12.67 -2.34 12.69
CA ILE A 127 -13.96 -2.89 13.11
C ILE A 127 -13.78 -3.95 14.20
N LYS A 128 -12.85 -4.90 14.01
CA LYS A 128 -12.57 -5.94 15.02
C LYS A 128 -12.14 -5.36 16.36
N LYS A 129 -11.23 -4.36 16.35
CA LYS A 129 -10.80 -3.68 17.58
C LYS A 129 -11.95 -2.99 18.29
N LEU A 130 -12.81 -2.30 17.53
CA LEU A 130 -13.99 -1.61 18.09
C LEU A 130 -15.01 -2.61 18.66
N GLU A 131 -15.20 -3.77 18.03
CA GLU A 131 -16.07 -4.84 18.53
C GLU A 131 -15.55 -5.40 19.88
N GLU A 132 -14.24 -5.66 19.99
CA GLU A 132 -13.61 -6.09 21.25
C GLU A 132 -13.76 -5.05 22.37
N GLU A 133 -13.59 -3.77 22.03
CA GLU A 133 -13.72 -2.67 22.98
C GLU A 133 -15.18 -2.50 23.47
N ILE A 134 -16.16 -2.62 22.57
CA ILE A 134 -17.58 -2.61 22.91
C ILE A 134 -17.92 -3.76 23.86
N GLU A 135 -17.42 -4.97 23.60
CA GLU A 135 -17.69 -6.12 24.46
C GLU A 135 -17.09 -5.95 25.85
N LYS A 136 -15.89 -5.38 25.94
CA LYS A 136 -15.25 -5.05 27.22
C LYS A 136 -16.06 -4.02 28.00
N LEU A 137 -16.45 -2.92 27.35
CA LEU A 137 -17.24 -1.86 27.98
C LEU A 137 -18.62 -2.35 28.45
N LYS A 138 -19.25 -3.28 27.71
CA LYS A 138 -20.51 -3.91 28.14
C LYS A 138 -20.34 -4.70 29.44
N LYS A 139 -19.29 -5.51 29.55
CA LYS A 139 -18.99 -6.28 30.78
C LYS A 139 -18.71 -5.35 31.96
N GLU A 140 -17.91 -4.31 31.75
CA GLU A 140 -17.63 -3.30 32.77
C GLU A 140 -18.90 -2.59 33.23
N ASN A 141 -19.80 -2.23 32.30
CA ASN A 141 -21.10 -1.63 32.63
C ASN A 141 -21.99 -2.58 33.44
N GLU A 142 -22.06 -3.87 33.09
CA GLU A 142 -22.83 -4.85 33.86
C GLU A 142 -22.28 -5.02 35.28
N GLU A 143 -20.96 -5.08 35.45
CA GLU A 143 -20.34 -5.15 36.76
C GLU A 143 -20.58 -3.89 37.59
N LEU A 144 -20.43 -2.72 37.00
CA LEU A 144 -20.70 -1.45 37.65
C LEU A 144 -22.17 -1.35 38.05
N ALA A 145 -23.11 -1.74 37.19
CA ALA A 145 -24.53 -1.78 37.51
C ALA A 145 -24.81 -2.68 38.73
N LYS A 146 -24.24 -3.89 38.77
CA LYS A 146 -24.37 -4.81 39.92
C LYS A 146 -23.79 -4.22 41.21
N LYS A 147 -22.64 -3.54 41.14
CA LYS A 147 -22.04 -2.86 42.30
C LYS A 147 -22.93 -1.71 42.79
N LEU A 148 -23.50 -0.95 41.86
CA LEU A 148 -24.37 0.20 42.15
C LEU A 148 -25.69 -0.25 42.79
N GLU A 149 -26.26 -1.37 42.34
CA GLU A 149 -27.42 -2.03 42.95
C GLU A 149 -27.14 -2.39 44.42
N LYS A 150 -26.02 -3.09 44.68
CA LYS A 150 -25.61 -3.47 46.03
C LYS A 150 -25.42 -2.26 46.95
N VAL A 151 -24.76 -1.21 46.46
CA VAL A 151 -24.58 0.02 47.23
C VAL A 151 -25.92 0.66 47.56
N LYS A 152 -26.87 0.69 46.62
CA LYS A 152 -28.23 1.21 46.87
C LYS A 152 -28.99 0.39 47.92
N GLU A 153 -28.86 -0.93 47.92
CA GLU A 153 -29.48 -1.80 48.93
C GLU A 153 -28.92 -1.53 50.34
N ILE A 154 -27.58 -1.53 50.47
CA ILE A 154 -26.91 -1.24 51.75
C ILE A 154 -27.31 0.14 52.28
N LEU A 155 -27.35 1.16 51.40
CA LEU A 155 -27.73 2.51 51.80
C LEU A 155 -29.18 2.57 52.30
N LYS A 156 -30.10 1.82 51.68
CA LYS A 156 -31.50 1.72 52.13
C LYS A 156 -31.62 1.03 53.48
N GLU A 157 -30.83 -0.01 53.73
CA GLU A 157 -30.81 -0.67 55.04
C GLU A 157 -30.27 0.26 56.13
N ALA A 158 -29.14 0.93 55.88
CA ALA A 158 -28.58 1.89 56.83
C ALA A 158 -29.51 3.08 57.13
N LEU A 159 -30.27 3.56 56.15
CA LEU A 159 -31.28 4.61 56.36
C LEU A 159 -32.44 4.14 57.25
N LYS A 160 -32.85 2.87 57.15
CA LYS A 160 -33.91 2.29 58.01
C LYS A 160 -33.47 2.09 59.46
N GLU A 161 -32.18 1.90 59.71
CA GLU A 161 -31.64 1.77 61.07
C GLU A 161 -31.47 3.13 61.79
N LEU A 162 -31.58 4.24 61.06
CA LEU A 162 -31.48 5.61 61.58
C LEU A 162 -32.84 6.29 61.84
N GLU A 163 -33.95 5.67 61.40
CA GLU A 163 -35.35 6.06 61.73
C GLU A 163 -35.85 5.36 63.00
#